data_AF-A0A6I2MDT1-F1
#
_entry.id   AF-A0A6I2MDT1-F1
#
_cell.length_a   1.000
_cell.length_b   1.000
_cell.length_c   1.000
_cell.angle_alpha   90.00
_cell.angle_beta   90.00
_cell.angle_gamma   90.00
#
_symmetry.space_group_name_H-M   'P 1'
#
loop_
_entity.id
_entity.type
_entity.pdbx_description
1 polymer ?
#
loop_
_entity_poly.entity_id
_entity_poly.type
_entity_poly.pdbx_seq_one_letter_code
_entity_poly.pdbx_strand_id
1 'polypeptide(L)'
;MPKHPASIFIMDIQNSSAEGMGEELSAYLEKMVKWIKTWTNEEVIVKHRRGDEMILIANGYSTAYAIAHFISVIWKLRGNPPYFGVSFGDINRELKEIDIETWIHPMIKLAREANESLKKEGADRSQFRFHLNENHYEIQVLINSLLILRQKIMNEQTDIQRVVFSLYEIFRQQRKISGMLSKSPSTISSHFKKGSGEELELIFANLTSVTNSLQQKEFPDSHQTLTELQQSIRTHLKMNISEWYENEEGKGNI
;
A
#
# COMPACT_ATOMS: atom_id res chain seq x y z
N MET A 1 21.52 -14.26 17.87
CA MET A 1 20.67 -14.71 16.75
C MET A 1 20.88 -13.74 15.60
N PRO A 2 20.94 -14.22 14.34
CA PRO A 2 21.02 -13.32 13.19
C PRO A 2 19.81 -12.39 13.19
N LYS A 3 20.04 -11.14 12.84
CA LYS A 3 19.00 -10.14 12.66
C LYS A 3 18.65 -10.08 11.17
N HIS A 4 17.35 -9.96 10.87
CA HIS A 4 16.85 -9.83 9.52
C HIS A 4 16.04 -8.53 9.41
N PRO A 5 16.20 -7.73 8.34
CA PRO A 5 15.38 -6.56 8.14
C PRO A 5 13.95 -6.96 7.79
N ALA A 6 12.97 -6.33 8.41
CA ALA A 6 11.55 -6.58 8.17
C ALA A 6 10.73 -5.30 8.21
N SER A 7 9.52 -5.39 7.66
CA SER A 7 8.49 -4.38 7.79
C SER A 7 7.13 -5.01 8.03
N ILE A 8 6.26 -4.26 8.71
CA ILE A 8 4.91 -4.66 9.07
C ILE A 8 3.94 -3.57 8.66
N PHE A 9 2.79 -3.96 8.12
CA PHE A 9 1.61 -3.11 8.20
C PHE A 9 0.48 -3.83 8.95
N ILE A 10 -0.34 -3.03 9.62
CA ILE A 10 -1.68 -3.40 10.03
C ILE A 10 -2.63 -2.54 9.21
N MET A 11 -3.45 -3.18 8.39
CA MET A 11 -4.50 -2.58 7.60
C MET A 11 -5.83 -2.73 8.35
N ASP A 12 -6.60 -1.66 8.38
CA ASP A 12 -7.94 -1.61 8.98
C ASP A 12 -8.83 -0.81 8.00
N ILE A 13 -10.16 -0.99 8.06
CA ILE A 13 -11.08 -0.50 7.03
C ILE A 13 -12.01 0.54 7.62
N GLN A 14 -12.10 1.71 6.98
CA GLN A 14 -13.04 2.73 7.42
C GLN A 14 -14.48 2.29 7.16
N ASN A 15 -15.39 2.66 8.06
CA ASN A 15 -16.83 2.40 7.95
C ASN A 15 -17.20 0.92 7.74
N SER A 16 -16.35 -0.01 8.17
CA SER A 16 -16.52 -1.47 7.98
C SER A 16 -17.76 -2.04 8.69
N SER A 17 -18.22 -1.39 9.77
CA SER A 17 -19.45 -1.76 10.49
C SER A 17 -20.74 -1.32 9.80
N ALA A 18 -20.67 -0.75 8.59
CA ALA A 18 -21.86 -0.39 7.82
C ALA A 18 -22.70 -1.64 7.50
N GLU A 19 -24.03 -1.52 7.65
CA GLU A 19 -24.97 -2.62 7.46
C GLU A 19 -24.91 -3.16 6.02
N GLY A 20 -24.94 -4.49 5.87
CA GLY A 20 -25.00 -5.17 4.57
C GLY A 20 -23.66 -5.34 3.83
N MET A 21 -22.55 -4.76 4.30
CA MET A 21 -21.25 -4.82 3.60
C MET A 21 -20.29 -5.91 4.10
N GLY A 22 -20.58 -6.54 5.25
CA GLY A 22 -19.63 -7.41 5.95
C GLY A 22 -19.17 -8.63 5.14
N GLU A 23 -20.07 -9.26 4.39
CA GLU A 23 -19.76 -10.44 3.57
C GLU A 23 -18.92 -10.07 2.34
N GLU A 24 -19.30 -9.01 1.62
CA GLU A 24 -18.53 -8.51 0.47
C GLU A 24 -17.13 -8.06 0.88
N LEU A 25 -17.02 -7.29 1.96
CA LEU A 25 -15.74 -6.83 2.49
C LEU A 25 -14.86 -8.01 2.90
N SER A 26 -15.41 -8.98 3.62
CA SER A 26 -14.66 -10.18 4.05
C SER A 26 -14.15 -10.98 2.84
N ALA A 27 -15.00 -11.21 1.84
CA ALA A 27 -14.60 -11.90 0.61
C ALA A 27 -13.52 -11.13 -0.16
N TYR A 28 -13.61 -9.79 -0.17
CA TYR A 28 -12.60 -8.95 -0.82
C TYR A 28 -11.26 -8.98 -0.08
N LEU A 29 -11.27 -8.99 1.26
CA LEU A 29 -10.05 -9.15 2.07
C LEU A 29 -9.41 -10.53 1.87
N GLU A 30 -10.20 -11.60 1.80
CA GLU A 30 -9.68 -12.93 1.48
C GLU A 30 -9.03 -13.00 0.09
N LYS A 31 -9.64 -12.36 -0.91
CA LYS A 31 -9.02 -12.21 -2.24
C LYS A 31 -7.72 -11.41 -2.16
N MET A 32 -7.70 -10.33 -1.38
CA MET A 32 -6.51 -9.51 -1.18
C MET A 32 -5.34 -10.32 -0.61
N VAL A 33 -5.59 -11.18 0.38
CA VAL A 33 -4.59 -12.12 0.91
C VAL A 33 -4.04 -13.03 -0.19
N LYS A 34 -4.89 -13.58 -1.07
CA LYS A 34 -4.48 -14.44 -2.18
C LYS A 34 -3.65 -13.68 -3.23
N TRP A 35 -4.05 -12.45 -3.56
CA TRP A 35 -3.32 -11.59 -4.48
C TRP A 35 -1.93 -11.23 -3.95
N ILE A 36 -1.82 -10.80 -2.69
CA ILE A 36 -0.54 -10.49 -2.05
C ILE A 36 0.40 -11.71 -2.07
N LYS A 37 -0.12 -12.90 -1.76
CA LYS A 37 0.66 -14.16 -1.86
C LYS A 37 1.10 -14.48 -3.29
N THR A 38 0.35 -14.04 -4.29
CA THR A 38 0.73 -14.21 -5.71
C THR A 38 1.76 -13.16 -6.14
N TRP A 39 1.71 -11.96 -5.58
CA TRP A 39 2.66 -10.88 -5.86
C TRP A 39 4.05 -11.17 -5.33
N THR A 40 4.15 -12.01 -4.30
CA THR A 40 5.36 -12.23 -3.50
C THR A 40 5.83 -13.68 -3.64
N ASN A 41 7.13 -13.89 -3.87
CA ASN A 41 7.70 -15.23 -4.01
C ASN A 41 8.05 -15.84 -2.63
N GLU A 42 7.05 -16.01 -1.77
CA GLU A 42 7.13 -16.64 -0.42
C GLU A 42 7.77 -15.82 0.73
N GLU A 43 8.11 -14.55 0.53
CA GLU A 43 8.80 -13.71 1.53
C GLU A 43 7.87 -12.85 2.42
N VAL A 44 6.59 -13.22 2.52
CA VAL A 44 5.63 -12.48 3.35
C VAL A 44 4.72 -13.40 4.15
N ILE A 45 4.40 -12.98 5.36
CA ILE A 45 3.29 -13.51 6.14
C ILE A 45 2.15 -12.51 6.00
N VAL A 46 1.03 -12.94 5.43
CA VAL A 46 -0.17 -12.11 5.30
C VAL A 46 -1.38 -12.88 5.80
N LYS A 47 -2.18 -12.24 6.66
CA LYS A 47 -3.35 -12.85 7.26
C LYS A 47 -4.47 -11.83 7.45
N HIS A 48 -5.66 -12.20 6.98
CA HIS A 48 -6.92 -11.56 7.37
C HIS A 48 -7.31 -12.04 8.77
N ARG A 49 -7.46 -11.10 9.70
CA ARG A 49 -7.89 -11.36 11.08
C ARG A 49 -9.39 -11.07 11.20
N ARG A 50 -10.06 -11.77 12.11
CA ARG A 50 -11.53 -11.73 12.26
C ARG A 50 -12.02 -10.28 12.29
N GLY A 51 -12.96 -9.96 11.39
CA GLY A 51 -13.43 -8.60 11.15
C GLY A 51 -12.83 -8.03 9.86
N ASP A 52 -12.30 -6.83 9.96
CA ASP A 52 -11.83 -5.98 8.87
C ASP A 52 -10.31 -5.71 8.91
N GLU A 53 -9.58 -6.31 9.85
CA GLU A 53 -8.13 -6.15 9.99
C GLU A 53 -7.36 -7.15 9.11
N MET A 54 -6.31 -6.67 8.44
CA MET A 54 -5.30 -7.53 7.81
C MET A 54 -3.92 -7.13 8.31
N ILE A 55 -3.13 -8.12 8.69
CA ILE A 55 -1.75 -7.92 9.11
C ILE A 55 -0.81 -8.55 8.08
N LEU A 56 0.28 -7.84 7.78
CA LEU A 56 1.34 -8.31 6.91
C LEU A 56 2.70 -8.09 7.56
N ILE A 57 3.57 -9.10 7.47
CA ILE A 57 4.97 -9.05 7.82
C ILE A 57 5.77 -9.44 6.58
N ALA A 58 6.76 -8.64 6.20
CA ALA A 58 7.56 -8.87 5.00
C ALA A 58 9.04 -8.63 5.27
N ASN A 59 9.88 -9.27 4.47
CA ASN A 59 11.33 -9.03 4.48
C ASN A 59 11.62 -7.65 3.89
N GLY A 60 12.53 -6.92 4.51
CA GLY A 60 12.98 -5.60 4.10
C GLY A 60 12.12 -4.44 4.60
N TYR A 61 12.72 -3.26 4.75
CA TYR A 61 12.12 -2.08 5.39
C TYR A 61 11.05 -1.41 4.54
N SER A 62 11.16 -1.46 3.22
CA SER A 62 10.23 -0.79 2.29
C SER A 62 9.05 -1.67 1.84
N THR A 63 9.14 -2.99 2.06
CA THR A 63 8.30 -3.99 1.41
C THR A 63 6.83 -3.89 1.81
N ALA A 64 6.53 -3.79 3.12
CA ALA A 64 5.16 -3.65 3.60
C ALA A 64 4.50 -2.37 3.05
N TYR A 65 5.23 -1.24 3.02
CA TYR A 65 4.71 0.01 2.45
C TYR A 65 4.48 -0.08 0.95
N ALA A 66 5.37 -0.74 0.21
CA ALA A 66 5.19 -0.94 -1.23
C ALA A 66 3.94 -1.75 -1.55
N ILE A 67 3.71 -2.85 -0.82
CA ILE A 67 2.50 -3.65 -0.95
C ILE A 67 1.27 -2.81 -0.58
N ALA A 68 1.29 -2.12 0.55
CA ALA A 68 0.19 -1.28 1.01
C ALA A 68 -0.16 -0.15 0.03
N HIS A 69 0.85 0.46 -0.61
CA HIS A 69 0.65 1.44 -1.68
C HIS A 69 -0.11 0.82 -2.86
N PHE A 70 0.29 -0.35 -3.36
CA PHE A 70 -0.44 -1.00 -4.46
C PHE A 70 -1.85 -1.45 -4.07
N ILE A 71 -2.07 -1.88 -2.82
CA ILE A 71 -3.43 -2.14 -2.31
C ILE A 71 -4.27 -0.86 -2.39
N SER A 72 -3.72 0.28 -1.96
CA SER A 72 -4.44 1.56 -2.01
C SER A 72 -4.78 2.02 -3.42
N VAL A 73 -3.94 1.68 -4.41
CA VAL A 73 -4.13 2.02 -5.82
C VAL A 73 -5.30 1.27 -6.44
N ILE A 74 -5.50 0.00 -6.06
CA ILE A 74 -6.51 -0.88 -6.68
C ILE A 74 -7.77 -1.05 -5.84
N TRP A 75 -7.90 -0.31 -4.74
CA TRP A 75 -8.99 -0.50 -3.79
C TRP A 75 -10.35 -0.13 -4.39
N LYS A 76 -11.26 -1.11 -4.47
CA LYS A 76 -12.59 -0.94 -5.09
C LYS A 76 -13.64 -0.26 -4.22
N LEU A 77 -13.64 -0.58 -2.92
CA LEU A 77 -14.72 -0.17 -2.02
C LEU A 77 -14.49 1.28 -1.57
N ARG A 78 -14.82 2.26 -2.43
CA ARG A 78 -14.56 3.69 -2.20
C ARG A 78 -15.22 4.25 -0.92
N GLY A 79 -16.35 3.70 -0.49
CA GLY A 79 -17.02 4.05 0.77
C GLY A 79 -16.34 3.48 2.02
N ASN A 80 -15.43 2.53 1.83
CA ASN A 80 -14.73 1.78 2.86
C ASN A 80 -13.22 1.75 2.57
N PRO A 81 -12.53 2.90 2.50
CA PRO A 81 -11.11 2.92 2.17
C PRO A 81 -10.27 2.27 3.28
N PRO A 82 -9.18 1.56 2.92
CA PRO A 82 -8.26 1.00 3.88
C PRO A 82 -7.35 2.11 4.40
N TYR A 83 -6.84 1.93 5.61
CA TYR A 83 -5.76 2.72 6.16
C TYR A 83 -4.73 1.80 6.83
N PHE A 84 -3.48 2.27 6.87
CA PHE A 84 -2.32 1.44 7.16
C PHE A 84 -1.42 2.07 8.21
N GLY A 85 -1.27 1.36 9.32
CA GLY A 85 -0.26 1.61 10.32
C GLY A 85 0.97 0.79 9.98
N VAL A 86 2.09 1.45 9.73
CA VAL A 86 3.30 0.85 9.18
C VAL A 86 4.46 0.98 10.17
N SER A 87 5.30 -0.04 10.25
CA SER A 87 6.58 0.01 10.97
C SER A 87 7.62 -0.83 10.24
N PHE A 88 8.90 -0.56 10.49
CA PHE A 88 10.01 -1.41 10.05
C PHE A 88 11.09 -1.49 11.13
N GLY A 89 11.97 -2.47 11.01
CA GLY A 89 13.04 -2.73 11.95
C GLY A 89 13.56 -4.15 11.79
N ASP A 90 14.34 -4.62 12.75
CA ASP A 90 14.93 -5.96 12.70
C ASP A 90 14.11 -7.02 13.46
N ILE A 91 14.13 -8.25 12.95
CA ILE A 91 13.59 -9.46 13.57
C ILE A 91 14.70 -10.46 13.82
N ASN A 92 14.55 -11.30 14.85
CA ASN A 92 15.59 -12.23 15.31
C ASN A 92 15.44 -13.68 14.79
N ARG A 93 14.58 -13.88 13.80
CA ARG A 93 14.27 -15.17 13.18
C ARG A 93 13.77 -14.95 11.76
N GLU A 94 13.82 -15.98 10.93
CA GLU A 94 13.27 -15.91 9.57
C GLU A 94 11.73 -15.83 9.59
N LEU A 95 11.13 -15.22 8.56
CA LEU A 95 9.67 -15.09 8.50
C LEU A 95 8.93 -16.42 8.57
N LYS A 96 9.46 -17.47 7.95
CA LYS A 96 8.85 -18.81 7.96
C LYS A 96 8.69 -19.41 9.37
N GLU A 97 9.42 -18.88 10.35
CA GLU A 97 9.40 -19.33 11.75
C GLU A 97 8.47 -18.49 12.64
N ILE A 98 7.82 -17.47 12.08
CA ILE A 98 6.92 -16.58 12.80
C ILE A 98 5.48 -17.08 12.69
N ASP A 99 4.89 -17.45 13.82
CA ASP A 99 3.43 -17.54 13.95
C ASP A 99 2.87 -16.18 14.35
N ILE A 100 2.24 -15.50 13.40
CA ILE A 100 1.68 -14.16 13.57
C ILE A 100 0.64 -14.06 14.68
N GLU A 101 -0.04 -15.14 15.06
CA GLU A 101 -1.04 -15.12 16.14
C GLU A 101 -0.40 -15.04 17.52
N THR A 102 0.75 -15.67 17.69
CA THR A 102 1.45 -15.74 18.99
C THR A 102 2.71 -14.88 19.06
N TRP A 103 3.13 -14.29 17.94
CA TRP A 103 4.36 -13.53 17.88
C TRP A 103 4.19 -12.16 18.53
N ILE A 104 4.91 -11.96 19.64
CA ILE A 104 4.96 -10.70 20.37
C ILE A 104 6.23 -9.97 19.94
N HIS A 105 6.09 -8.92 19.15
CA HIS A 105 7.21 -8.11 18.67
C HIS A 105 6.94 -6.61 18.78
N PRO A 106 7.93 -5.77 19.15
CA PRO A 106 7.75 -4.32 19.25
C PRO A 106 7.18 -3.68 17.98
N MET A 107 7.60 -4.13 16.80
CA MET A 107 7.10 -3.60 15.52
C MET A 107 5.59 -3.78 15.35
N ILE A 108 5.01 -4.89 15.83
CA ILE A 108 3.55 -5.09 15.81
C ILE A 108 2.86 -4.01 16.65
N LYS A 109 3.43 -3.70 17.82
CA LYS A 109 2.91 -2.65 18.71
C LYS A 109 2.98 -1.29 18.03
N LEU A 110 4.13 -0.93 17.42
CA LEU A 110 4.32 0.33 16.72
C LEU A 110 3.33 0.49 15.54
N ALA A 111 3.19 -0.53 14.68
CA ALA A 111 2.21 -0.50 13.60
C ALA A 111 0.77 -0.31 14.11
N ARG A 112 0.43 -0.89 15.27
CA ARG A 112 -0.90 -0.72 15.90
C ARG A 112 -1.09 0.69 16.44
N GLU A 113 -0.07 1.23 17.10
CA GLU A 113 -0.09 2.63 17.57
C GLU A 113 -0.24 3.63 16.41
N ALA A 114 0.39 3.36 15.26
CA ALA A 114 0.17 4.13 14.04
C ALA A 114 -1.31 4.10 13.59
N ASN A 115 -1.94 2.92 13.59
CA ASN A 115 -3.37 2.79 13.28
C ASN A 115 -4.27 3.53 14.28
N GLU A 116 -3.98 3.42 15.57
CA GLU A 116 -4.74 4.13 16.60
C GLU A 116 -4.58 5.65 16.48
N SER A 117 -3.41 6.14 16.03
CA SER A 117 -3.25 7.55 15.66
C SER A 117 -4.12 7.94 14.46
N LEU A 118 -4.16 7.11 13.40
CA LEU A 118 -5.01 7.36 12.22
C LEU A 118 -6.50 7.37 12.58
N LYS A 119 -6.96 6.49 13.48
CA LYS A 119 -8.35 6.46 13.95
C LYS A 119 -8.78 7.78 14.61
N LYS A 120 -7.86 8.43 15.32
CA LYS A 120 -8.09 9.72 16.00
C LYS A 120 -8.17 10.90 15.04
N GLU A 121 -7.70 10.78 13.80
CA GLU A 121 -7.78 11.85 12.79
C GLU A 121 -9.19 12.03 12.22
N GLY A 122 -10.12 11.09 12.46
CA GLY A 122 -11.53 11.22 12.06
C GLY A 122 -11.77 10.85 10.59
N ALA A 123 -12.63 11.60 9.92
CA ALA A 123 -13.08 11.32 8.54
C ALA A 123 -12.04 11.69 7.47
N ASP A 124 -11.24 12.75 7.70
CA ASP A 124 -10.20 13.22 6.77
C ASP A 124 -8.84 12.56 7.03
N ARG A 125 -8.83 11.39 7.67
CA ARG A 125 -7.60 10.72 8.10
C ARG A 125 -6.68 10.39 6.93
N SER A 126 -5.39 10.38 7.22
CA SER A 126 -4.37 9.90 6.29
C SER A 126 -4.54 8.41 6.03
N GLN A 127 -4.26 7.99 4.79
CA GLN A 127 -4.29 6.57 4.44
C GLN A 127 -3.13 5.78 5.05
N PHE A 128 -2.01 6.43 5.34
CA PHE A 128 -0.80 5.77 5.83
C PHE A 128 -0.21 6.56 7.00
N ARG A 129 0.35 5.83 7.97
CA ARG A 129 1.16 6.40 9.04
C ARG A 129 2.25 5.44 9.46
N PHE A 130 3.46 5.95 9.57
CA PHE A 130 4.59 5.21 10.13
C PHE A 130 4.72 5.50 11.62
N HIS A 131 5.02 4.44 12.39
CA HIS A 131 5.55 4.54 13.73
C HIS A 131 6.78 3.64 13.82
N LEU A 132 7.91 4.23 14.18
CA LEU A 132 9.24 3.64 14.19
C LEU A 132 9.82 3.71 15.61
N ASN A 133 10.96 3.05 15.82
CA ASN A 133 11.67 3.17 17.09
C ASN A 133 12.16 4.61 17.31
N GLU A 134 12.55 4.93 18.56
CA GLU A 134 13.04 6.27 18.93
C GLU A 134 14.28 6.69 18.13
N ASN A 135 15.12 5.73 17.71
CA ASN A 135 16.32 5.98 16.90
C ASN A 135 16.01 6.47 15.48
N HIS A 136 14.77 6.33 15.02
CA HIS A 136 14.31 6.78 13.71
C HIS A 136 13.26 7.90 13.81
N TYR A 137 13.17 8.61 14.94
CA TYR A 137 12.14 9.63 15.18
C TYR A 137 12.13 10.75 14.13
N GLU A 138 13.28 11.34 13.82
CA GLU A 138 13.37 12.43 12.83
C GLU A 138 12.92 11.96 11.45
N ILE A 139 13.28 10.72 11.09
CA ILE A 139 12.89 10.09 9.83
C ILE A 139 11.38 9.82 9.82
N GLN A 140 10.82 9.33 10.93
CA GLN A 140 9.38 9.15 11.08
C GLN A 140 8.62 10.46 10.82
N VAL A 141 9.09 11.57 11.39
CA VAL A 141 8.49 12.90 11.18
C VAL A 141 8.50 13.28 9.69
N LEU A 142 9.62 13.08 9.00
CA LEU A 142 9.74 13.38 7.57
C LEU A 142 8.85 12.47 6.71
N ILE A 143 8.87 11.15 6.97
CA ILE A 143 8.03 10.18 6.26
C ILE A 143 6.55 10.55 6.41
N ASN A 144 6.10 10.77 7.65
CA ASN A 144 4.70 11.10 7.90
C ASN A 144 4.30 12.45 7.30
N SER A 145 5.20 13.44 7.25
CA SER A 145 4.93 14.71 6.57
C SER A 145 4.69 14.52 5.06
N LEU A 146 5.47 13.65 4.40
CA LEU A 146 5.26 13.31 2.99
C LEU A 146 3.97 12.53 2.77
N LEU A 147 3.57 11.66 3.71
CA LEU A 147 2.31 10.91 3.63
C LEU A 147 1.08 11.81 3.83
N ILE A 148 1.17 12.82 4.70
CA ILE A 148 0.14 13.85 4.84
C ILE A 148 0.02 14.65 3.53
N LEU A 149 1.14 15.05 2.93
CA LEU A 149 1.12 15.73 1.63
C LEU A 149 0.52 14.84 0.53
N ARG A 150 0.90 13.55 0.48
CA ARG A 150 0.31 12.56 -0.42
C ARG A 150 -1.21 12.51 -0.24
N GLN A 151 -1.71 12.43 0.99
CA GLN A 151 -3.15 12.37 1.26
C GLN A 151 -3.85 13.65 0.76
N LYS A 152 -3.26 14.82 1.00
CA LYS A 152 -3.82 16.09 0.52
C LYS A 152 -3.95 16.09 -1.00
N ILE A 153 -2.91 15.69 -1.73
CA ILE A 153 -2.93 15.59 -3.19
C ILE A 153 -4.02 14.61 -3.65
N MET A 154 -4.11 13.43 -3.02
CA MET A 154 -5.15 12.44 -3.34
C MET A 154 -6.57 13.00 -3.11
N ASN A 155 -6.78 13.76 -2.04
CA ASN A 155 -8.07 14.38 -1.74
C ASN A 155 -8.47 15.46 -2.75
N GLU A 156 -7.50 16.16 -3.34
CA GLU A 156 -7.72 17.19 -4.37
C GLU A 156 -8.00 16.61 -5.77
N GLN A 157 -7.71 15.32 -6.01
CA GLN A 157 -8.01 14.67 -7.28
C GLN A 157 -9.51 14.40 -7.48
N THR A 158 -10.00 14.77 -8.66
CA THR A 158 -11.28 14.29 -9.23
C THR A 158 -11.24 12.78 -9.49
N ASP A 159 -12.40 12.14 -9.63
CA ASP A 159 -12.49 10.69 -9.88
C ASP A 159 -11.71 10.25 -11.11
N ILE A 160 -11.80 10.98 -12.23
CA ILE A 160 -11.03 10.67 -13.44
C ILE A 160 -9.52 10.80 -13.23
N GLN A 161 -9.06 11.75 -12.41
CA GLN A 161 -7.63 11.88 -12.09
C GLN A 161 -7.15 10.72 -11.23
N ARG A 162 -7.94 10.29 -10.24
CA ARG A 162 -7.64 9.11 -9.41
C ARG A 162 -7.54 7.84 -10.25
N VAL A 163 -8.47 7.63 -11.18
CA VAL A 163 -8.42 6.48 -12.09
C VAL A 163 -7.22 6.55 -13.03
N VAL A 164 -6.94 7.72 -13.62
CA VAL A 164 -5.76 7.90 -14.47
C VAL A 164 -4.48 7.62 -13.71
N PHE A 165 -4.33 8.14 -12.49
CA PHE A 165 -3.17 7.87 -11.63
C PHE A 165 -3.02 6.37 -11.35
N SER A 166 -4.11 5.71 -10.96
CA SER A 166 -4.08 4.28 -10.61
C SER A 166 -3.74 3.39 -11.80
N LEU A 167 -4.31 3.67 -12.97
CA LEU A 167 -3.95 2.98 -14.21
C LEU A 167 -2.50 3.29 -14.65
N TYR A 168 -1.99 4.49 -14.35
CA TYR A 168 -0.60 4.82 -14.61
C TYR A 168 0.36 4.03 -13.71
N GLU A 169 0.04 3.90 -12.42
CA GLU A 169 0.80 3.07 -11.47
C GLU A 169 0.93 1.62 -11.93
N ILE A 170 -0.14 1.06 -12.53
CA ILE A 170 -0.18 -0.30 -13.08
C ILE A 170 0.56 -0.38 -14.40
N PHE A 171 0.19 0.42 -15.40
CA PHE A 171 0.62 0.22 -16.79
C PHE A 171 1.92 0.91 -17.15
N ARG A 172 2.18 2.10 -16.59
CA ARG A 172 3.29 2.99 -16.97
C ARG A 172 3.34 3.26 -18.49
N GLN A 173 2.19 3.18 -19.17
CA GLN A 173 2.06 3.31 -20.62
C GLN A 173 0.80 4.12 -20.98
N GLN A 174 0.99 5.41 -21.24
CA GLN A 174 -0.09 6.35 -21.55
C GLN A 174 -1.00 5.91 -22.70
N ARG A 175 -0.44 5.30 -23.76
CA ARG A 175 -1.22 4.78 -24.90
C ARG A 175 -2.19 3.66 -24.50
N LYS A 176 -1.78 2.79 -23.58
CA LYS A 176 -2.62 1.69 -23.10
C LYS A 176 -3.79 2.22 -22.27
N ILE A 177 -3.52 3.18 -21.39
CA ILE A 177 -4.53 3.86 -20.57
C ILE A 177 -5.52 4.64 -21.46
N SER A 178 -5.02 5.31 -22.49
CA SER A 178 -5.82 6.02 -23.49
C SER A 178 -6.85 5.10 -24.16
N GLY A 179 -6.44 3.89 -24.56
CA GLY A 179 -7.35 2.87 -25.09
C GLY A 179 -8.42 2.44 -24.08
N MET A 180 -8.02 2.17 -22.83
CA MET A 180 -8.95 1.73 -21.78
C MET A 180 -10.02 2.77 -21.42
N LEU A 181 -9.64 4.05 -21.37
CA LEU A 181 -10.56 5.12 -20.98
C LEU A 181 -11.26 5.79 -22.18
N SER A 182 -10.99 5.33 -23.41
CA SER A 182 -11.47 5.95 -24.65
C SER A 182 -11.22 7.47 -24.68
N LYS A 183 -10.03 7.88 -24.23
CA LYS A 183 -9.54 9.27 -24.26
C LYS A 183 -8.28 9.34 -25.10
N SER A 184 -7.95 10.51 -25.66
CA SER A 184 -6.68 10.69 -26.36
C SER A 184 -5.49 10.59 -25.38
N PRO A 185 -4.28 10.22 -25.83
CA PRO A 185 -3.11 10.26 -24.99
C PRO A 185 -2.90 11.64 -24.35
N SER A 186 -3.05 12.74 -25.09
CA SER A 186 -2.87 14.09 -24.54
C SER A 186 -3.83 14.39 -23.40
N THR A 187 -5.08 13.93 -23.47
CA THR A 187 -6.06 14.03 -22.38
C THR A 187 -5.61 13.21 -21.16
N ILE A 188 -5.11 11.99 -21.33
CA ILE A 188 -4.56 11.19 -20.22
C ILE A 188 -3.39 11.91 -19.54
N SER A 189 -2.44 12.44 -20.32
CA SER A 189 -1.31 13.21 -19.75
C SER A 189 -1.80 14.46 -19.01
N SER A 190 -2.80 15.16 -19.54
CA SER A 190 -3.38 16.32 -18.88
C SER A 190 -4.01 15.96 -17.54
N HIS A 191 -4.80 14.87 -17.46
CA HIS A 191 -5.37 14.41 -16.21
C HIS A 191 -4.30 13.97 -15.21
N PHE A 192 -3.29 13.23 -15.64
CA PHE A 192 -2.19 12.79 -14.79
C PHE A 192 -1.45 13.99 -14.17
N LYS A 193 -1.10 14.99 -14.99
CA LYS A 193 -0.41 16.21 -14.52
C LYS A 193 -1.29 17.07 -13.62
N LYS A 194 -2.55 17.32 -14.01
CA LYS A 194 -3.49 18.13 -13.21
C LYS A 194 -3.85 17.46 -11.89
N GLY A 195 -3.75 16.14 -11.80
CA GLY A 195 -3.92 15.39 -10.56
C GLY A 195 -2.63 15.26 -9.74
N SER A 196 -1.53 15.94 -10.12
CA SER A 196 -0.23 15.83 -9.46
C SER A 196 0.29 14.39 -9.37
N GLY A 197 0.10 13.62 -10.45
CA GLY A 197 0.57 12.24 -10.53
C GLY A 197 2.08 12.10 -10.44
N GLU A 198 2.83 13.07 -10.97
CA GLU A 198 4.31 13.10 -10.91
C GLU A 198 4.80 13.27 -9.47
N GLU A 199 4.14 14.12 -8.68
CA GLU A 199 4.43 14.34 -7.27
C GLU A 199 4.10 13.09 -6.42
N LEU A 200 2.99 12.42 -6.71
CA LEU A 200 2.63 11.16 -6.03
C LEU A 200 3.65 10.05 -6.32
N GLU A 201 4.10 9.92 -7.56
CA GLU A 201 5.17 8.98 -7.94
C GLU A 201 6.49 9.32 -7.23
N LEU A 202 6.84 10.60 -7.17
CA LEU A 202 8.05 11.07 -6.50
C LEU A 202 8.01 10.79 -4.99
N ILE A 203 6.87 11.02 -4.33
CA ILE A 203 6.70 10.70 -2.90
C ILE A 203 6.92 9.20 -2.67
N PHE A 204 6.29 8.34 -3.47
CA PHE A 204 6.47 6.89 -3.34
C PHE A 204 7.93 6.45 -3.57
N ALA A 205 8.57 6.97 -4.62
CA ALA A 205 9.96 6.69 -4.93
C ALA A 205 10.91 7.16 -3.81
N ASN A 206 10.70 8.35 -3.25
CA ASN A 206 11.53 8.88 -2.18
C ASN A 206 11.38 8.10 -0.88
N LEU A 207 10.14 7.76 -0.50
CA LEU A 207 9.89 7.00 0.73
C LEU A 207 10.51 5.60 0.66
N THR A 208 10.38 4.91 -0.48
CA THR A 208 11.00 3.60 -0.69
C THR A 208 12.53 3.69 -0.78
N SER A 209 13.07 4.72 -1.43
CA SER A 209 14.52 4.96 -1.49
C SER A 209 15.14 5.23 -0.12
N VAL A 210 14.52 6.10 0.70
CA VAL A 210 14.99 6.40 2.06
C VAL A 210 14.96 5.16 2.93
N THR A 211 13.85 4.41 2.94
CA THR A 211 13.73 3.18 3.75
C THR A 211 14.72 2.09 3.31
N ASN A 212 14.95 1.92 2.01
CA ASN A 212 15.98 1.03 1.49
C ASN A 212 17.40 1.49 1.87
N SER A 213 17.67 2.80 1.83
CA SER A 213 18.97 3.33 2.24
C SER A 213 19.26 3.09 3.72
N LEU A 214 18.24 3.21 4.59
CA LEU A 214 18.36 2.90 6.00
C LEU A 214 18.65 1.41 6.23
N GLN A 215 17.91 0.53 5.54
CA GLN A 215 18.20 -0.90 5.57
C GLN A 215 19.63 -1.20 5.12
N GLN A 216 20.09 -0.63 4.01
CA GLN A 216 21.43 -0.88 3.48
C GLN A 216 22.54 -0.46 4.44
N LYS A 217 22.32 0.60 5.23
CA LYS A 217 23.27 1.05 6.26
C LYS A 217 23.34 0.08 7.44
N GLU A 218 22.21 -0.50 7.84
CA GLU A 218 22.13 -1.44 8.97
C GLU A 218 22.45 -2.89 8.56
N PHE A 219 22.17 -3.25 7.30
CA PHE A 219 22.34 -4.58 6.70
C PHE A 219 23.02 -4.46 5.32
N PRO A 220 24.34 -4.24 5.27
CA PRO A 220 25.08 -4.02 4.02
C PRO A 220 24.99 -5.18 3.02
N ASP A 221 24.81 -6.41 3.51
CA ASP A 221 24.71 -7.60 2.66
C ASP A 221 23.26 -7.93 2.26
N SER A 222 22.28 -7.12 2.67
CA SER A 222 20.88 -7.36 2.31
C SER A 222 20.63 -7.10 0.83
N HIS A 223 19.98 -8.04 0.14
CA HIS A 223 19.60 -7.88 -1.25
C HIS A 223 18.32 -7.05 -1.36
N GLN A 224 18.30 -6.05 -2.25
CA GLN A 224 17.10 -5.24 -2.48
C GLN A 224 16.19 -5.92 -3.51
N THR A 225 15.08 -6.50 -3.05
CA THR A 225 14.08 -7.17 -3.90
C THR A 225 12.91 -6.28 -4.32
N LEU A 226 12.92 -4.99 -3.93
CA LEU A 226 11.78 -4.10 -4.13
C LEU A 226 11.40 -3.92 -5.61
N THR A 227 12.37 -3.75 -6.52
CA THR A 227 12.09 -3.57 -7.95
C THR A 227 11.42 -4.79 -8.55
N GLU A 228 11.89 -5.98 -8.18
CA GLU A 228 11.31 -7.26 -8.61
C GLU A 228 9.89 -7.43 -8.07
N LEU A 229 9.66 -7.08 -6.81
CA LEU A 229 8.32 -7.07 -6.21
C LEU A 229 7.38 -6.12 -6.95
N GLN A 230 7.79 -4.87 -7.19
CA GLN A 230 6.94 -3.92 -7.91
C GLN A 230 6.63 -4.41 -9.33
N GLN A 231 7.58 -5.04 -10.01
CA GLN A 231 7.37 -5.62 -11.34
C GLN A 231 6.42 -6.82 -11.28
N SER A 232 6.55 -7.69 -10.27
CA SER A 232 5.65 -8.82 -10.02
C SER A 232 4.21 -8.34 -9.79
N ILE A 233 4.02 -7.39 -8.86
CA ILE A 233 2.71 -6.77 -8.60
C ILE A 233 2.12 -6.20 -9.88
N ARG A 234 2.86 -5.32 -10.59
CA ARG A 234 2.38 -4.71 -11.82
C ARG A 234 2.03 -5.75 -12.88
N THR A 235 2.80 -6.82 -13.00
CA THR A 235 2.52 -7.91 -13.96
C THR A 235 1.20 -8.59 -13.61
N HIS A 236 1.01 -8.96 -12.35
CA HIS A 236 -0.25 -9.55 -11.87
C HIS A 236 -1.45 -8.63 -12.10
N LEU A 237 -1.33 -7.34 -11.73
CA LEU A 237 -2.41 -6.36 -11.90
C LEU A 237 -2.78 -6.15 -13.37
N LYS A 238 -1.79 -6.13 -14.27
CA LYS A 238 -2.02 -6.02 -15.73
C LYS A 238 -2.78 -7.22 -16.30
N MET A 239 -2.46 -8.43 -15.86
CA MET A 239 -3.09 -9.66 -16.35
C MET A 239 -4.54 -9.79 -15.86
N ASN A 240 -4.83 -9.27 -14.67
CA ASN A 240 -6.13 -9.40 -14.01
C ASN A 240 -6.88 -8.06 -13.98
N ILE A 241 -6.76 -7.22 -15.01
CA ILE A 241 -7.23 -5.84 -14.93
C ILE A 241 -8.75 -5.72 -14.66
N SER A 242 -9.54 -6.68 -15.16
CA SER A 242 -10.98 -6.78 -14.95
C SER A 242 -11.36 -7.03 -13.48
N GLU A 243 -10.44 -7.58 -12.68
CA GLU A 243 -10.63 -7.73 -11.24
C GLU A 243 -10.55 -6.40 -10.50
N TRP A 244 -10.20 -5.28 -11.15
CA TRP A 244 -10.04 -3.95 -10.52
C TRP A 244 -10.86 -2.87 -11.21
N TYR A 245 -10.95 -2.95 -12.53
CA TYR A 245 -11.69 -2.01 -13.38
C TYR A 245 -12.64 -2.82 -14.25
N GLU A 246 -13.94 -2.69 -14.00
CA GLU A 246 -14.95 -3.26 -14.87
C GLU A 246 -15.01 -2.45 -16.16
N ASN A 247 -14.88 -3.14 -17.31
CA ASN A 247 -15.24 -2.55 -18.59
C ASN A 247 -16.77 -2.46 -18.65
N GLU A 248 -17.38 -1.47 -18.02
CA GLU A 248 -18.72 -1.08 -18.42
C GLU A 248 -18.59 -0.29 -19.73
N GLU A 249 -18.65 -1.00 -20.86
CA GLU A 249 -18.90 -0.37 -22.15
C GLU A 249 -20.12 0.55 -22.03
N GLY A 250 -19.89 1.86 -22.12
CA GLY A 250 -20.96 2.85 -22.26
C GLY A 250 -21.64 3.33 -20.99
N LYS A 251 -21.21 2.94 -19.78
CA LYS A 251 -21.63 3.59 -18.54
C LYS A 251 -20.42 3.97 -17.72
N GLY A 252 -20.13 5.26 -17.70
CA GLY A 252 -19.20 5.83 -16.74
C GLY A 252 -19.77 5.69 -15.35
N ASN A 253 -19.39 4.63 -14.66
CA ASN A 253 -19.16 4.69 -13.23
C ASN A 253 -17.64 4.69 -13.01
N ILE A 254 -17.06 5.85 -13.30
CA ILE A 254 -15.84 6.34 -12.66
C ILE A 254 -16.23 7.55 -11.85
#